data_AF-A0A7Y3DPR3-F1
#
_entry.id   AF-A0A7Y3DPR3-F1
#
_cell.length_a   1.000
_cell.length_b   1.000
_cell.length_c   1.000
_cell.angle_alpha   90.00
_cell.angle_beta   90.00
_cell.angle_gamma   90.00
#
_symmetry.space_group_name_H-M   'P 1'
#
loop_
_entity.id
_entity.type
_entity.pdbx_description
1 polymer ?
#
loop_
_entity_poly.entity_id
_entity_poly.type
_entity_poly.pdbx_seq_one_letter_code
_entity_poly.pdbx_strand_id
1 'polypeptide(L)'
;QLPKLFGIHIDKAPYHYEMIYGVIKAAGHYLHWPTLFMGALAFVIMYGLKRIAPKLPNVLAAVAITTILSWSFGFEHDVVVDISAIRSDQVKQTIEKFNRAFESVALLAEKRAKLTQSLKSHKNPKGSLAELENRHTAERIALQIVQLKNEARNLGGQIGRFLLEGVRGNDGLLSFYPINEIADRNRADGRLWRLKAGNTPLQTDRLQMIGGGEVVGSIPRGLPSFSLPRIDYHIILRLLPFVVIISLLGFMEAISVAKAMAAKTGQRLDPNRELIGQGLANICGAVAKSYPISGSFSRSAVNLQAGAVSGLSSVFTSLTVVVVLLVFTPLFYHLPHSVLAAIIMMAVVGLINVKGFIHAWQAQWYDGAISSLHLFVPWRSHHTLIGAS
;
A
#
# COMPACT_ATOMS: atom_id res chain seq x y z
N GLN A 1 -3.19 -2.24 -7.98
CA GLN A 1 -2.04 -1.80 -8.83
C GLN A 1 -2.50 -0.99 -10.03
N LEU A 2 -3.59 -1.39 -10.71
CA LEU A 2 -4.14 -0.66 -11.86
C LEU A 2 -4.31 0.86 -11.65
N PRO A 3 -4.83 1.39 -10.50
CA PRO A 3 -4.94 2.83 -10.32
C PRO A 3 -3.60 3.57 -10.45
N LYS A 4 -2.53 3.00 -9.87
CA LYS A 4 -1.17 3.56 -9.94
C LYS A 4 -0.59 3.51 -11.36
N LEU A 5 -0.93 2.47 -12.13
CA LEU A 5 -0.49 2.33 -13.53
C LEU A 5 -1.14 3.39 -14.42
N PHE A 6 -2.42 3.70 -14.18
CA PHE A 6 -3.17 4.72 -14.92
C PHE A 6 -3.00 6.15 -14.37
N GLY A 7 -2.35 6.32 -13.22
CA GLY A 7 -2.24 7.60 -12.54
C GLY A 7 -3.59 8.16 -12.08
N ILE A 8 -4.49 7.28 -11.62
CA ILE A 8 -5.84 7.63 -11.15
C ILE A 8 -6.00 7.28 -9.67
N HIS A 9 -6.77 8.10 -8.95
CA HIS A 9 -7.15 7.84 -7.56
C HIS A 9 -8.57 7.29 -7.51
N ILE A 10 -8.73 6.15 -6.84
CA ILE A 10 -10.02 5.48 -6.69
C ILE A 10 -10.17 5.06 -5.24
N ASP A 11 -11.33 5.38 -4.69
CA ASP A 11 -11.71 4.97 -3.34
C ASP A 11 -11.75 3.45 -3.25
N LYS A 12 -11.25 2.92 -2.12
CA LYS A 12 -11.33 1.49 -1.86
C LYS A 12 -12.80 1.07 -1.75
N ALA A 13 -13.27 0.32 -2.74
CA ALA A 13 -14.62 -0.24 -2.78
C ALA A 13 -14.75 -1.48 -1.85
N PRO A 14 -15.98 -1.78 -1.38
CA PRO A 14 -16.25 -2.96 -0.55
C PRO A 14 -15.92 -4.29 -1.26
N TYR A 15 -16.09 -4.34 -2.58
CA TYR A 15 -15.75 -5.50 -3.39
C TYR A 15 -14.70 -5.19 -4.47
N HIS A 16 -13.86 -6.18 -4.77
CA HIS A 16 -12.79 -6.04 -5.77
C HIS A 16 -13.33 -5.77 -7.19
N TYR A 17 -14.47 -6.35 -7.57
CA TYR A 17 -15.06 -6.10 -8.89
C TYR A 17 -15.54 -4.65 -9.04
N GLU A 18 -16.08 -4.04 -7.98
CA GLU A 18 -16.48 -2.63 -7.99
C GLU A 18 -15.27 -1.71 -8.15
N MET A 19 -14.16 -2.07 -7.51
CA MET A 19 -12.89 -1.36 -7.71
C MET A 19 -12.42 -1.46 -9.16
N ILE A 20 -12.48 -2.66 -9.76
CA ILE A 20 -12.08 -2.86 -11.17
C ILE A 20 -12.99 -2.05 -12.11
N TYR A 21 -14.30 -2.12 -11.92
CA TYR A 21 -15.25 -1.33 -12.71
C TYR A 21 -15.02 0.17 -12.55
N GLY A 22 -14.80 0.64 -11.32
CA GLY A 22 -14.43 2.02 -11.02
C GLY A 22 -13.12 2.45 -11.71
N VAL A 23 -12.13 1.56 -11.77
CA VAL A 23 -10.87 1.76 -12.52
C VAL A 23 -11.14 1.95 -14.00
N ILE A 24 -11.92 1.05 -14.61
CA ILE A 24 -12.20 1.10 -16.05
C ILE A 24 -12.97 2.40 -16.38
N LYS A 25 -13.99 2.73 -15.59
CA LYS A 25 -14.78 3.96 -15.78
C LYS A 25 -13.93 5.21 -15.61
N ALA A 26 -13.08 5.26 -14.58
CA ALA A 26 -12.21 6.42 -14.34
C ALA A 26 -11.09 6.53 -15.38
N ALA A 27 -10.52 5.40 -15.83
CA ALA A 27 -9.51 5.39 -16.88
C ALA A 27 -10.05 5.92 -18.22
N GLY A 28 -11.34 5.73 -18.52
CA GLY A 28 -11.97 6.29 -19.72
C GLY A 28 -12.03 7.83 -19.75
N HIS A 29 -11.98 8.50 -18.60
CA HIS A 29 -12.15 9.96 -18.52
C HIS A 29 -10.93 10.71 -17.98
N TYR A 30 -10.11 10.09 -17.12
CA TYR A 30 -9.12 10.81 -16.29
C TYR A 30 -7.71 10.20 -16.33
N LEU A 31 -7.37 9.53 -17.43
CA LEU A 31 -6.09 8.87 -17.62
C LEU A 31 -4.93 9.87 -17.66
N HIS A 32 -3.92 9.67 -16.80
CA HIS A 32 -2.67 10.41 -16.91
C HIS A 32 -1.72 9.70 -17.87
N TRP A 33 -1.76 10.10 -19.14
CA TRP A 33 -1.00 9.48 -20.24
C TRP A 33 0.49 9.30 -19.96
N PRO A 34 1.23 10.31 -19.42
CA PRO A 34 2.64 10.12 -19.08
C PRO A 34 2.86 9.00 -18.06
N THR A 35 1.98 8.86 -17.07
CA THR A 35 2.09 7.80 -16.05
C THR A 35 1.89 6.41 -16.64
N LEU A 36 0.90 6.28 -17.52
CA LEU A 36 0.66 5.03 -18.26
C LEU A 36 1.85 4.68 -19.14
N PHE A 37 2.41 5.66 -19.87
CA PHE A 37 3.59 5.46 -20.69
C PHE A 37 4.79 4.96 -19.88
N MET A 38 5.07 5.57 -18.72
CA MET A 38 6.18 5.12 -17.84
C MET A 38 5.97 3.68 -17.36
N GLY A 39 4.73 3.30 -17.02
CA GLY A 39 4.40 1.92 -16.65
C GLY A 39 4.56 0.94 -17.81
N ALA A 40 4.06 1.29 -18.99
CA ALA A 40 4.18 0.46 -20.20
C ALA A 40 5.64 0.32 -20.64
N LEU A 41 6.42 1.40 -20.61
CA LEU A 41 7.85 1.40 -20.89
C LEU A 41 8.60 0.46 -19.94
N ALA A 42 8.30 0.51 -18.64
CA ALA A 42 8.89 -0.43 -17.68
C ALA A 42 8.59 -1.89 -18.03
N PHE A 43 7.34 -2.21 -18.42
CA PHE A 43 6.98 -3.54 -18.89
C PHE A 43 7.78 -3.97 -20.12
N VAL A 44 7.87 -3.09 -21.12
CA VAL A 44 8.61 -3.35 -22.37
C VAL A 44 10.09 -3.60 -22.07
N ILE A 45 10.72 -2.78 -21.24
CA ILE A 45 12.12 -2.95 -20.85
C ILE A 45 12.31 -4.30 -20.13
N MET A 46 11.49 -4.58 -19.12
CA MET A 46 11.64 -5.82 -18.35
C MET A 46 11.41 -7.07 -19.20
N TYR A 47 10.42 -7.06 -20.08
CA TYR A 47 10.09 -8.20 -20.94
C TYR A 47 11.10 -8.35 -22.08
N GLY A 48 11.47 -7.25 -22.71
CA GLY A 48 12.46 -7.21 -23.79
C GLY A 48 13.83 -7.68 -23.31
N LEU A 49 14.31 -7.14 -22.18
CA LEU A 49 15.62 -7.53 -21.64
C LEU A 49 15.63 -8.98 -21.15
N LYS A 50 14.51 -9.48 -20.61
CA LYS A 50 14.34 -10.90 -20.29
C LYS A 50 14.50 -11.80 -21.51
N ARG A 51 14.11 -11.35 -22.70
CA ARG A 51 14.22 -12.12 -23.95
C ARG A 51 15.59 -12.00 -24.61
N ILE A 52 16.19 -10.81 -24.59
CA ILE A 52 17.45 -10.51 -25.30
C ILE A 52 18.67 -10.88 -24.45
N ALA A 53 18.66 -10.52 -23.17
CA ALA A 53 19.79 -10.67 -22.27
C ALA A 53 19.32 -11.16 -20.88
N PRO A 54 18.89 -12.44 -20.75
CA PRO A 54 18.27 -12.97 -19.54
C PRO A 54 19.17 -12.96 -18.30
N LYS A 55 20.49 -12.80 -18.48
CA LYS A 55 21.46 -12.67 -17.39
C LYS A 55 21.47 -11.28 -16.74
N LEU A 56 20.94 -10.26 -17.42
CA LEU A 56 20.89 -8.91 -16.86
C LEU A 56 19.73 -8.76 -15.87
N PRO A 57 19.87 -7.92 -14.82
CA PRO A 57 18.81 -7.65 -13.87
C PRO A 57 17.74 -6.75 -14.50
N ASN A 58 16.83 -7.33 -15.27
CA ASN A 58 15.81 -6.63 -16.07
C ASN A 58 14.98 -5.61 -15.29
N VAL A 59 14.62 -5.96 -14.04
CA VAL A 59 13.87 -5.07 -13.15
C VAL A 59 14.70 -3.84 -12.77
N LEU A 60 15.97 -4.03 -12.44
CA LEU A 60 16.88 -2.93 -12.07
C LEU A 60 17.12 -1.99 -13.26
N ALA A 61 17.26 -2.55 -14.47
CA ALA A 61 17.39 -1.76 -15.69
C ALA A 61 16.15 -0.88 -15.94
N ALA A 62 14.95 -1.46 -15.79
CA ALA A 62 13.70 -0.72 -15.92
C ALA A 62 13.60 0.41 -14.89
N VAL A 63 13.93 0.14 -13.63
CA VAL A 63 13.98 1.16 -12.56
C VAL A 63 14.96 2.26 -12.91
N ALA A 64 16.21 1.93 -13.27
CA ALA A 64 17.23 2.93 -13.58
C ALA A 64 16.84 3.83 -14.76
N ILE A 65 16.41 3.24 -15.88
CA ILE A 65 16.01 3.98 -17.09
C ILE A 65 14.81 4.88 -16.80
N THR A 66 13.77 4.34 -16.17
CA THR A 66 12.55 5.12 -15.89
C THR A 66 12.77 6.20 -14.84
N THR A 67 13.64 5.99 -13.84
CA THR A 67 14.04 7.04 -12.91
C THR A 67 14.77 8.18 -13.61
N ILE A 68 15.71 7.87 -14.52
CA ILE A 68 16.45 8.89 -15.28
C ILE A 68 15.49 9.70 -16.16
N LEU A 69 14.59 9.03 -16.88
CA LEU A 69 13.58 9.70 -17.71
C LEU A 69 12.63 10.56 -16.87
N SER A 70 12.18 10.05 -15.73
CA SER A 70 11.33 10.77 -14.78
C SER A 70 12.00 12.06 -14.30
N TRP A 71 13.29 11.98 -13.95
CA TRP A 71 14.08 13.14 -13.56
C TRP A 71 14.30 14.12 -14.72
N SER A 72 14.69 13.63 -15.91
CA SER A 72 15.04 14.50 -17.05
C SER A 72 13.84 15.27 -17.60
N PHE A 73 12.65 14.68 -17.57
CA PHE A 73 11.42 15.32 -18.03
C PHE A 73 10.67 16.10 -16.95
N GLY A 74 11.17 16.10 -15.70
CA GLY A 74 10.44 16.68 -14.57
C GLY A 74 9.07 16.02 -14.39
N PHE A 75 9.01 14.69 -14.35
CA PHE A 75 7.74 13.96 -14.32
C PHE A 75 6.86 14.32 -13.11
N GLU A 76 7.49 14.61 -11.96
CA GLU A 76 6.84 15.17 -10.77
C GLU A 76 6.66 16.68 -10.92
N HIS A 77 5.44 17.17 -10.68
CA HIS A 77 5.12 18.59 -10.64
C HIS A 77 4.23 18.87 -9.44
N ASP A 78 4.81 18.79 -8.25
CA ASP A 78 4.13 19.03 -6.99
C ASP A 78 4.42 20.44 -6.47
N VAL A 79 3.40 21.13 -5.97
CA VAL A 79 3.55 22.43 -5.30
C VAL A 79 2.85 22.43 -3.96
N VAL A 80 3.42 23.17 -3.01
CA VAL A 80 2.82 23.38 -1.69
C VAL A 80 2.22 24.77 -1.66
N VAL A 81 0.92 24.86 -1.36
CA VAL A 81 0.19 26.13 -1.32
C VAL A 81 -0.65 26.26 -0.07
N ASP A 82 -0.98 27.50 0.28
CA ASP A 82 -1.98 27.80 1.30
C ASP A 82 -3.40 27.58 0.74
N ILE A 83 -4.36 27.26 1.61
CA ILE A 83 -5.78 27.07 1.27
C ILE A 83 -6.38 28.27 0.53
N SER A 84 -5.86 29.47 0.74
CA SER A 84 -6.25 30.70 0.03
C SER A 84 -5.98 30.64 -1.49
N ALA A 85 -5.01 29.83 -1.94
CA ALA A 85 -4.72 29.61 -3.35
C ALA A 85 -5.83 28.82 -4.07
N ILE A 86 -6.63 28.05 -3.33
CA ILE A 86 -7.80 27.34 -3.87
C ILE A 86 -8.94 28.34 -4.01
N ARG A 87 -9.51 28.46 -5.19
CA ARG A 87 -10.58 29.42 -5.53
C ARG A 87 -11.91 28.69 -5.72
N SER A 88 -12.28 27.90 -4.71
CA SER A 88 -13.59 27.24 -4.64
C SER A 88 -14.00 27.03 -3.18
N ASP A 89 -15.16 27.57 -2.82
CA ASP A 89 -15.71 27.44 -1.47
C ASP A 89 -16.11 26.00 -1.16
N GLN A 90 -16.58 25.25 -2.17
CA GLN A 90 -16.91 23.84 -2.02
C GLN A 90 -15.68 23.04 -1.58
N VAL A 91 -14.53 23.25 -2.22
CA VAL A 91 -13.30 22.52 -1.90
C VAL A 91 -12.81 22.88 -0.50
N LYS A 92 -12.79 24.17 -0.15
CA LYS A 92 -12.41 24.64 1.19
C LYS A 92 -13.28 24.06 2.30
N GLN A 93 -14.60 24.13 2.14
CA GLN A 93 -15.55 23.56 3.10
C GLN A 93 -15.36 22.04 3.26
N THR A 94 -15.05 21.33 2.17
CA THR A 94 -14.78 19.89 2.24
C THR A 94 -13.52 19.58 3.05
N ILE A 95 -12.44 20.34 2.83
CA ILE A 95 -11.18 20.23 3.59
C ILE A 95 -11.40 20.52 5.07
N GLU A 96 -12.17 21.57 5.39
CA GLU A 96 -12.49 21.90 6.79
C GLU A 96 -13.30 20.80 7.47
N LYS A 97 -14.35 20.28 6.82
CA LYS A 97 -15.14 19.16 7.35
C LYS A 97 -14.27 17.93 7.60
N PHE A 98 -13.37 17.63 6.66
CA PHE A 98 -12.41 16.53 6.79
C PHE A 98 -11.52 16.71 8.02
N ASN A 99 -10.91 17.88 8.20
CA ASN A 99 -10.06 18.17 9.35
C ASN A 99 -10.84 18.13 10.68
N ARG A 100 -12.04 18.70 10.73
CA ARG A 100 -12.91 18.67 11.92
C ARG A 100 -13.30 17.23 12.32
N ALA A 101 -13.50 16.33 11.35
CA ALA A 101 -13.76 14.92 11.63
C ALA A 101 -12.57 14.24 12.33
N PHE A 102 -11.34 14.51 11.88
CA PHE A 102 -10.12 14.00 12.54
C PHE A 102 -9.94 14.56 13.95
N GLU A 103 -10.16 15.86 14.14
CA GLU A 103 -10.11 16.50 15.45
C GLU A 103 -11.14 15.89 16.42
N SER A 104 -12.38 15.70 15.94
CA SER A 104 -13.44 15.06 16.72
C SER A 104 -13.09 13.62 17.12
N VAL A 105 -12.48 12.86 16.21
CA VAL A 105 -11.99 11.50 16.51
C VAL A 105 -10.93 11.52 17.60
N ALA A 106 -9.99 12.46 17.56
CA ALA A 106 -8.93 12.58 18.57
C ALA A 106 -9.52 12.90 19.96
N LEU A 107 -10.43 13.87 20.04
CA LEU A 107 -11.12 14.25 21.28
C LEU A 107 -11.94 13.09 21.87
N LEU A 108 -12.71 12.40 21.03
CA LEU A 108 -13.50 11.24 21.47
C LEU A 108 -12.63 10.07 21.90
N ALA A 109 -11.51 9.82 21.23
CA ALA A 109 -10.56 8.77 21.61
C ALA A 109 -9.95 9.05 22.99
N GLU A 110 -9.59 10.30 23.29
CA GLU A 110 -9.10 10.70 24.60
C GLU A 110 -10.18 10.54 25.68
N LYS A 111 -11.42 10.99 25.41
CA LYS A 111 -12.56 10.82 26.33
C LYS A 111 -12.84 9.34 26.61
N ARG A 112 -12.80 8.48 25.59
CA ARG A 112 -12.97 7.03 25.73
C ARG A 112 -11.83 6.41 26.54
N ALA A 113 -10.59 6.83 26.33
CA ALA A 113 -9.45 6.33 27.08
C ALA A 113 -9.59 6.63 28.58
N LYS A 114 -9.96 7.87 28.93
CA LYS A 114 -10.25 8.29 30.32
C LYS A 114 -11.38 7.46 30.95
N LEU A 115 -12.49 7.25 30.23
CA LEU A 115 -13.63 6.42 30.67
C LEU A 115 -13.25 4.94 30.86
N THR A 116 -12.45 4.39 29.96
CA THR A 116 -12.01 3.00 30.05
C THR A 116 -11.04 2.80 31.21
N GLN A 117 -10.20 3.81 31.48
CA GLN A 117 -9.29 3.81 32.62
C GLN A 117 -10.04 3.89 33.95
N SER A 118 -11.07 4.73 34.07
CA SER A 118 -11.88 4.81 35.28
C SER A 118 -12.63 3.49 35.55
N LEU A 119 -13.16 2.83 34.51
CA LEU A 119 -13.78 1.50 34.62
C LEU A 119 -12.80 0.43 35.13
N LYS A 120 -11.53 0.46 34.70
CA LYS A 120 -10.50 -0.50 35.17
C LYS A 120 -10.07 -0.25 36.62
N SER A 121 -10.18 0.97 37.12
CA SER A 121 -9.68 1.36 38.45
C SER A 121 -10.50 0.86 39.65
N HIS A 122 -11.53 0.02 39.43
CA HIS A 122 -12.37 -0.61 40.48
C HIS A 122 -12.98 0.37 41.51
N LYS A 123 -13.06 1.67 41.20
CA LYS A 123 -13.61 2.69 42.11
C LYS A 123 -15.13 2.55 42.32
N ASN A 124 -15.83 1.86 41.42
CA ASN A 124 -17.27 1.64 41.51
C ASN A 124 -17.58 0.19 41.89
N PRO A 125 -18.55 -0.06 42.79
CA PRO A 125 -18.96 -1.41 43.12
C PRO A 125 -19.50 -2.13 41.86
N LYS A 126 -19.04 -3.37 41.67
CA LYS A 126 -19.42 -4.21 40.53
C LYS A 126 -20.94 -4.31 40.43
N GLY A 127 -21.50 -3.96 39.27
CA GLY A 127 -22.94 -4.01 39.03
C GLY A 127 -23.71 -2.75 39.44
N SER A 128 -23.02 -1.65 39.74
CA SER A 128 -23.67 -0.34 39.94
C SER A 128 -24.19 0.24 38.61
N LEU A 129 -25.29 1.00 38.68
CA LEU A 129 -25.85 1.75 37.55
C LEU A 129 -24.77 2.64 36.89
N ALA A 130 -23.93 3.28 37.70
CA ALA A 130 -22.84 4.14 37.24
C ALA A 130 -21.76 3.39 36.42
N GLU A 131 -21.46 2.12 36.74
CA GLU A 131 -20.56 1.30 35.93
C GLU A 131 -21.18 0.97 34.57
N LEU A 132 -22.47 0.59 34.56
CA LEU A 132 -23.21 0.29 33.34
C LEU A 132 -23.31 1.53 32.42
N GLU A 133 -23.63 2.70 32.97
CA GLU A 133 -23.70 3.97 32.23
C GLU A 133 -22.34 4.37 31.64
N ASN A 134 -21.26 4.22 32.40
CA ASN A 134 -19.91 4.52 31.91
C ASN A 134 -19.49 3.57 30.78
N ARG A 135 -19.81 2.28 30.91
CA ARG A 135 -19.55 1.28 29.86
C ARG A 135 -20.37 1.57 28.60
N HIS A 136 -21.66 1.83 28.76
CA HIS A 136 -22.54 2.22 27.65
C HIS A 136 -22.03 3.49 26.95
N THR A 137 -21.59 4.49 27.71
CA THR A 137 -21.01 5.71 27.16
C THR A 137 -19.71 5.45 26.40
N ALA A 138 -18.84 4.59 26.92
CA ALA A 138 -17.60 4.22 26.23
C ALA A 138 -17.86 3.49 24.90
N GLU A 139 -18.87 2.61 24.86
CA GLU A 139 -19.29 1.91 23.62
C GLU A 139 -19.93 2.88 22.62
N ARG A 140 -20.80 3.79 23.09
CA ARG A 140 -21.37 4.84 22.23
C ARG A 140 -20.28 5.71 21.60
N ILE A 141 -19.28 6.11 22.39
CA ILE A 141 -18.13 6.87 21.87
C ILE A 141 -17.34 6.03 20.86
N ALA A 142 -17.15 4.73 21.11
CA ALA A 142 -16.48 3.84 20.17
C ALA A 142 -17.19 3.82 18.81
N LEU A 143 -18.52 3.70 18.79
CA LEU A 143 -19.32 3.76 17.57
C LEU A 143 -19.24 5.13 16.88
N GLN A 144 -19.27 6.23 17.62
CA GLN A 144 -19.11 7.58 17.06
C GLN A 144 -17.74 7.76 16.39
N ILE A 145 -16.67 7.24 16.99
CA ILE A 145 -15.33 7.24 16.38
C ILE A 145 -15.34 6.49 15.05
N VAL A 146 -16.00 5.33 14.98
CA VAL A 146 -16.10 4.56 13.72
C VAL A 146 -16.87 5.34 12.65
N GLN A 147 -17.99 5.98 13.02
CA GLN A 147 -18.78 6.81 12.10
C GLN A 147 -17.97 7.98 11.55
N LEU A 148 -17.31 8.75 12.42
CA LEU A 148 -16.47 9.89 12.02
C LEU A 148 -15.28 9.45 11.16
N LYS A 149 -14.67 8.29 11.44
CA LYS A 149 -13.61 7.74 10.58
C LYS A 149 -14.12 7.40 9.18
N ASN A 150 -15.32 6.84 9.07
CA ASN A 150 -15.94 6.55 7.79
C ASN A 150 -16.30 7.85 7.04
N GLU A 151 -16.80 8.86 7.75
CA GLU A 151 -17.07 10.18 7.18
C GLU A 151 -15.79 10.85 6.68
N ALA A 152 -14.73 10.87 7.49
CA ALA A 152 -13.43 11.39 7.10
C ALA A 152 -12.86 10.67 5.87
N ARG A 153 -13.01 9.34 5.80
CA ARG A 153 -12.61 8.55 4.63
C ARG A 153 -13.41 8.95 3.37
N ASN A 154 -14.72 9.15 3.50
CA ASN A 154 -15.58 9.57 2.40
C ASN A 154 -15.22 10.99 1.92
N LEU A 155 -14.99 11.92 2.86
CA LEU A 155 -14.56 13.29 2.57
C LEU A 155 -13.17 13.31 1.92
N GLY A 156 -12.22 12.49 2.39
CA GLY A 156 -10.91 12.33 1.77
C GLY A 156 -11.00 11.83 0.32
N GLY A 157 -11.90 10.88 0.06
CA GLY A 157 -12.23 10.42 -1.28
C GLY A 157 -12.88 11.49 -2.16
N GLN A 158 -13.68 12.40 -1.60
CA GLN A 158 -14.20 13.57 -2.32
C GLN A 158 -13.08 14.57 -2.65
N ILE A 159 -12.20 14.85 -1.69
CA ILE A 159 -11.06 15.76 -1.88
C ILE A 159 -10.16 15.28 -3.02
N GLY A 160 -9.82 13.98 -3.03
CA GLY A 160 -9.00 13.39 -4.08
C GLY A 160 -9.66 13.33 -5.46
N ARG A 161 -10.98 13.53 -5.54
CA ARG A 161 -11.74 13.58 -6.80
C ARG A 161 -11.87 14.98 -7.39
N PHE A 162 -11.58 16.04 -6.63
CA PHE A 162 -11.56 17.39 -7.19
C PHE A 162 -10.41 17.51 -8.22
N LEU A 163 -10.79 17.90 -9.43
CA LEU A 163 -9.87 18.22 -10.51
C LEU A 163 -9.84 19.73 -10.65
N LEU A 164 -8.64 20.26 -10.48
CA LEU A 164 -8.38 21.69 -10.48
C LEU A 164 -7.46 22.02 -11.67
N GLU A 165 -7.60 23.19 -12.26
CA GLU A 165 -6.59 23.72 -13.18
C GLU A 165 -5.85 24.87 -12.49
N GLY A 166 -4.56 25.00 -12.79
CA GLY A 166 -3.71 26.06 -12.26
C GLY A 166 -3.76 27.27 -13.17
N VAL A 167 -4.14 28.42 -12.65
CA VAL A 167 -4.09 29.71 -13.35
C VAL A 167 -3.03 30.56 -12.69
N ARG A 168 -2.03 31.00 -13.46
CA ARG A 168 -1.03 31.95 -12.97
C ARG A 168 -1.63 33.35 -12.99
N GLY A 169 -1.74 33.95 -11.81
CA GLY A 169 -2.11 35.36 -11.68
C GLY A 169 -1.02 36.29 -12.21
N ASN A 170 -1.36 37.57 -12.39
CA ASN A 170 -0.40 38.60 -12.80
C ASN A 170 0.78 38.73 -11.81
N ASP A 171 0.53 38.35 -10.56
CA ASP A 171 1.45 38.38 -9.43
C ASP A 171 2.45 37.19 -9.44
N GLY A 172 2.36 36.31 -10.44
CA GLY A 172 3.16 35.08 -10.55
C GLY A 172 2.67 33.92 -9.65
N LEU A 173 1.73 34.18 -8.75
CA LEU A 173 1.15 33.17 -7.86
C LEU A 173 0.18 32.24 -8.61
N LEU A 174 0.27 30.94 -8.32
CA LEU A 174 -0.60 29.92 -8.90
C LEU A 174 -1.87 29.79 -8.07
N SER A 175 -3.03 30.05 -8.68
CA SER A 175 -4.35 29.84 -8.08
C SER A 175 -5.04 28.66 -8.73
N PHE A 176 -5.83 27.90 -7.95
CA PHE A 176 -6.46 26.66 -8.39
C PHE A 176 -7.97 26.80 -8.47
N TYR A 177 -8.53 26.45 -9.63
CA TYR A 177 -9.96 26.55 -9.90
C TYR A 177 -10.50 25.19 -10.32
N PRO A 178 -11.73 24.80 -9.91
CA PRO A 178 -12.38 23.61 -10.44
C PRO A 178 -12.50 23.70 -11.97
N ILE A 179 -12.33 22.58 -12.65
CA ILE A 179 -12.35 22.49 -14.13
C ILE A 179 -13.60 23.10 -14.80
N ASN A 180 -14.70 23.19 -14.05
CA ASN A 180 -16.00 23.71 -14.52
C ASN A 180 -16.22 25.21 -14.24
N GLU A 181 -15.33 25.87 -13.47
CA GLU A 181 -15.54 27.24 -12.97
C GLU A 181 -14.58 28.27 -13.58
N ILE A 182 -13.78 27.89 -14.58
CA ILE A 182 -12.76 28.76 -15.18
C ILE A 182 -13.40 29.62 -16.27
N ALA A 183 -13.40 30.94 -16.06
CA ALA A 183 -13.92 31.91 -17.01
C ALA A 183 -13.01 32.19 -18.22
N ASP A 184 -11.69 32.01 -18.08
CA ASP A 184 -10.71 32.25 -19.16
C ASP A 184 -9.65 31.13 -19.22
N ARG A 185 -9.90 30.11 -20.06
CA ARG A 185 -9.01 28.96 -20.25
C ARG A 185 -7.67 29.32 -20.88
N ASN A 186 -7.51 30.51 -21.48
CA ASN A 186 -6.26 30.88 -22.13
C ASN A 186 -5.11 31.17 -21.14
N ARG A 187 -5.42 31.36 -19.85
CA ARG A 187 -4.43 31.55 -18.78
C ARG A 187 -4.15 30.28 -17.96
N ALA A 188 -4.79 29.17 -18.30
CA ALA A 188 -4.58 27.90 -17.63
C ALA A 188 -3.23 27.29 -18.02
N ASP A 189 -2.56 26.63 -17.08
CA ASP A 189 -1.27 25.97 -17.29
C ASP A 189 -1.36 24.64 -18.07
N GLY A 190 -2.59 24.25 -18.46
CA GLY A 190 -2.88 23.02 -19.19
C GLY A 190 -2.72 21.74 -18.36
N ARG A 191 -2.53 21.86 -17.03
CA ARG A 191 -2.33 20.72 -16.14
C ARG A 191 -3.56 20.51 -15.26
N LEU A 192 -3.82 19.23 -14.98
CA LEU A 192 -4.81 18.82 -14.01
C LEU A 192 -4.13 18.63 -12.65
N TRP A 193 -4.50 19.48 -11.71
CA TRP A 193 -4.04 19.48 -10.34
C TRP A 193 -5.00 18.71 -9.44
N ARG A 194 -4.44 18.01 -8.46
CA ARG A 194 -5.17 17.21 -7.48
C ARG A 194 -4.65 17.46 -6.07
N LEU A 195 -5.53 17.36 -5.09
CA LEU A 195 -5.16 17.42 -3.68
C LEU A 195 -4.79 16.04 -3.15
N LYS A 196 -3.64 15.93 -2.47
CA LYS A 196 -3.24 14.70 -1.81
C LYS A 196 -3.94 14.54 -0.46
N ALA A 197 -5.11 13.90 -0.46
CA ALA A 197 -5.82 13.55 0.79
C ALA A 197 -5.41 12.15 1.28
N GLY A 198 -4.70 12.10 2.41
CA GLY A 198 -4.28 10.86 3.06
C GLY A 198 -5.26 10.39 4.14
N ASN A 199 -4.75 9.57 5.07
CA ASN A 199 -5.48 9.17 6.29
C ASN A 199 -5.08 10.04 7.50
N THR A 200 -4.69 11.28 7.21
CA THR A 200 -4.16 12.27 8.17
C THR A 200 -4.80 13.62 7.88
N PRO A 201 -5.00 14.47 8.91
CA PRO A 201 -5.51 15.83 8.70
C PRO A 201 -4.60 16.63 7.75
N LEU A 202 -5.20 17.51 6.97
CA LEU A 202 -4.51 18.38 6.02
C LEU A 202 -4.09 19.69 6.70
N GLN A 203 -2.84 20.09 6.49
CA GLN A 203 -2.32 21.37 6.94
C GLN A 203 -2.80 22.46 5.98
N THR A 204 -3.69 23.34 6.42
CA THR A 204 -4.33 24.35 5.56
C THR A 204 -3.37 25.40 5.02
N ASP A 205 -2.25 25.62 5.70
CA ASP A 205 -1.13 26.46 5.29
C ASP A 205 -0.18 25.78 4.30
N ARG A 206 -0.19 24.44 4.24
CA ARG A 206 0.74 23.63 3.44
C ARG A 206 0.03 22.46 2.76
N LEU A 207 -0.87 22.79 1.83
CA LEU A 207 -1.56 21.82 1.00
C LEU A 207 -0.67 21.38 -0.17
N GLN A 208 -0.41 20.07 -0.27
CA GLN A 208 0.34 19.49 -1.39
C GLN A 208 -0.60 19.26 -2.59
N MET A 209 -0.32 19.97 -3.67
CA MET A 209 -1.01 19.88 -4.96
C MET A 209 -0.16 19.05 -5.92
N ILE A 210 -0.76 18.06 -6.55
CA ILE A 210 -0.11 17.15 -7.51
C ILE A 210 -0.56 17.55 -8.91
N GLY A 211 0.35 18.07 -9.73
CA GLY A 211 0.10 18.50 -11.12
C GLY A 211 0.81 17.65 -12.18
N GLY A 212 1.50 16.59 -11.76
CA GLY A 212 2.25 15.68 -12.62
C GLY A 212 2.03 14.22 -12.24
N GLY A 213 2.98 13.37 -12.64
CA GLY A 213 2.96 11.97 -12.28
C GLY A 213 3.53 11.72 -10.88
N GLU A 214 2.94 10.77 -10.15
CA GLU A 214 3.42 10.44 -8.81
C GLU A 214 4.75 9.69 -8.83
N VAL A 215 5.66 10.13 -7.98
CA VAL A 215 6.93 9.47 -7.69
C VAL A 215 6.98 8.99 -6.24
N VAL A 216 7.97 8.13 -5.93
CA VAL A 216 8.20 7.61 -4.58
C VAL A 216 8.48 8.76 -3.58
N GLY A 217 9.19 9.79 -4.03
CA GLY A 217 9.50 10.96 -3.21
C GLY A 217 10.53 10.66 -2.11
N SER A 218 10.51 11.46 -1.05
CA SER A 218 11.50 11.35 0.02
C SER A 218 11.33 10.09 0.86
N ILE A 219 12.31 9.20 0.82
CA ILE A 219 12.42 8.04 1.71
C ILE A 219 13.34 8.40 2.88
N PRO A 220 12.97 8.10 4.14
CA PRO A 220 13.85 8.27 5.29
C PRO A 220 15.19 7.57 5.06
N ARG A 221 16.30 8.32 5.20
CA ARG A 221 17.65 7.78 5.07
C ARG A 221 18.04 7.02 6.33
N GLY A 222 18.93 6.05 6.17
CA GLY A 222 19.49 5.30 7.28
C GLY A 222 18.77 3.99 7.57
N LEU A 223 19.27 3.27 8.56
CA LEU A 223 18.65 2.04 9.04
C LEU A 223 17.46 2.36 9.96
N PRO A 224 16.41 1.53 9.96
CA PRO A 224 15.31 1.70 10.91
C PRO A 224 15.85 1.61 12.34
N SER A 225 15.36 2.47 13.23
CA SER A 225 15.72 2.38 14.65
C SER A 225 15.15 1.10 15.25
N PHE A 226 16.01 0.32 15.91
CA PHE A 226 15.59 -0.85 16.66
C PHE A 226 14.69 -0.43 17.81
N SER A 227 13.54 -1.09 17.93
CA SER A 227 12.60 -0.84 19.02
C SER A 227 11.97 -2.15 19.45
N LEU A 228 11.98 -2.42 20.75
CA LEU A 228 11.24 -3.56 21.29
C LEU A 228 9.73 -3.27 21.17
N PRO A 229 8.93 -4.22 20.64
CA PRO A 229 7.48 -4.07 20.57
C PRO A 229 6.90 -4.00 21.98
N ARG A 230 5.94 -3.11 22.20
CA ARG A 230 5.24 -3.00 23.49
C ARG A 230 4.37 -4.25 23.69
N ILE A 231 4.59 -4.96 24.80
CA ILE A 231 3.84 -6.17 25.15
C ILE A 231 2.56 -5.75 25.88
N ASP A 232 1.43 -5.83 25.17
CA ASP A 232 0.09 -5.66 25.74
C ASP A 232 -0.66 -6.99 25.59
N TYR A 233 -0.95 -7.65 26.72
CA TYR A 233 -1.64 -8.94 26.75
C TYR A 233 -3.01 -8.90 26.05
N HIS A 234 -3.74 -7.79 26.12
CA HIS A 234 -5.04 -7.67 25.47
C HIS A 234 -4.89 -7.59 23.94
N ILE A 235 -3.87 -6.87 23.44
CA ILE A 235 -3.58 -6.80 22.01
C ILE A 235 -3.14 -8.16 21.49
N ILE A 236 -2.28 -8.86 22.23
CA ILE A 236 -1.82 -10.21 21.86
C ILE A 236 -3.00 -11.17 21.73
N LEU A 237 -3.90 -11.23 22.73
CA LEU A 237 -5.07 -12.11 22.67
C LEU A 237 -6.04 -11.74 21.53
N ARG A 238 -6.21 -10.44 21.22
CA ARG A 238 -7.04 -9.99 20.10
C ARG A 238 -6.43 -10.35 18.73
N LEU A 239 -5.11 -10.36 18.62
CA LEU A 239 -4.40 -10.66 17.37
C LEU A 239 -4.05 -12.15 17.23
N LEU A 240 -4.16 -12.96 18.29
CA LEU A 240 -3.77 -14.36 18.30
C LEU A 240 -4.36 -15.19 17.15
N PRO A 241 -5.66 -15.09 16.81
CA PRO A 241 -6.20 -15.83 15.67
C PRO A 241 -5.53 -15.46 14.34
N PHE A 242 -5.28 -14.17 14.11
CA PHE A 242 -4.59 -13.69 12.91
C PHE A 242 -3.13 -14.13 12.88
N VAL A 243 -2.44 -14.10 14.02
CA VAL A 243 -1.05 -14.55 14.15
C VAL A 243 -0.92 -16.03 13.81
N VAL A 244 -1.83 -16.88 14.31
CA VAL A 244 -1.85 -18.32 14.01
C VAL A 244 -2.07 -18.56 12.51
N ILE A 245 -2.99 -17.83 11.88
CA ILE A 245 -3.26 -17.97 10.44
C ILE A 245 -2.04 -17.52 9.61
N ILE A 246 -1.47 -16.35 9.91
CA ILE A 246 -0.33 -15.79 9.17
C ILE A 246 0.92 -16.67 9.36
N SER A 247 1.17 -17.18 10.56
CA SER A 247 2.34 -18.04 10.82
C SER A 247 2.22 -19.38 10.12
N LEU A 248 1.03 -20.01 10.16
CA LEU A 248 0.77 -21.26 9.46
C LEU A 248 0.89 -21.08 7.94
N LEU A 249 0.26 -20.05 7.39
CA LEU A 249 0.33 -19.74 5.95
C LEU A 249 1.77 -19.45 5.52
N GLY A 250 2.49 -18.62 6.30
CA GLY A 250 3.89 -18.29 6.05
C GLY A 250 4.77 -19.54 6.07
N PHE A 251 4.61 -20.42 7.06
CA PHE A 251 5.37 -21.66 7.12
C PHE A 251 5.04 -22.63 5.98
N MET A 252 3.76 -22.76 5.61
CA MET A 252 3.33 -23.58 4.47
C MET A 252 3.94 -23.09 3.15
N GLU A 253 4.02 -21.77 2.94
CA GLU A 253 4.69 -21.18 1.78
C GLU A 253 6.19 -21.48 1.82
N ALA A 254 6.86 -21.24 2.95
CA ALA A 254 8.29 -21.48 3.11
C ALA A 254 8.67 -22.95 2.82
N ILE A 255 7.93 -23.91 3.39
CA ILE A 255 8.17 -25.34 3.17
C ILE A 255 7.86 -25.74 1.73
N SER A 256 6.81 -25.19 1.12
CA SER A 256 6.52 -25.46 -0.30
C SER A 256 7.67 -25.01 -1.21
N VAL A 257 8.23 -23.82 -0.96
CA VAL A 257 9.40 -23.32 -1.68
C VAL A 257 10.63 -24.19 -1.39
N ALA A 258 10.90 -24.49 -0.12
CA ALA A 258 12.06 -25.27 0.28
C ALA A 258 12.04 -26.68 -0.34
N LYS A 259 10.89 -27.35 -0.37
CA LYS A 259 10.70 -28.64 -1.04
C LYS A 259 10.95 -28.54 -2.55
N ALA A 260 10.43 -27.51 -3.20
CA ALA A 260 10.66 -27.29 -4.63
C ALA A 260 12.15 -27.06 -4.96
N MET A 261 12.89 -26.39 -4.07
CA MET A 261 14.34 -26.21 -4.23
C MET A 261 15.14 -27.48 -3.90
N ALA A 262 14.76 -28.20 -2.84
CA ALA A 262 15.37 -29.48 -2.46
C ALA A 262 15.21 -30.54 -3.56
N ALA A 263 14.05 -30.59 -4.22
CA ALA A 263 13.80 -31.49 -5.35
C ALA A 263 14.74 -31.23 -6.54
N LYS A 264 15.22 -30.00 -6.73
CA LYS A 264 16.18 -29.65 -7.79
C LYS A 264 17.64 -29.85 -7.39
N THR A 265 17.96 -29.63 -6.12
CA THR A 265 19.33 -29.62 -5.61
C THR A 265 19.75 -30.95 -4.97
N GLY A 266 18.80 -31.83 -4.66
CA GLY A 266 19.02 -33.06 -3.90
C GLY A 266 19.36 -32.82 -2.42
N GLN A 267 19.25 -31.58 -1.93
CA GLN A 267 19.57 -31.24 -0.54
C GLN A 267 18.53 -31.82 0.42
N ARG A 268 18.99 -32.26 1.60
CA ARG A 268 18.10 -32.70 2.67
C ARG A 268 17.40 -31.49 3.30
N LEU A 269 16.07 -31.57 3.39
CA LEU A 269 15.24 -30.56 4.05
C LEU A 269 14.77 -31.09 5.40
N ASP A 270 15.00 -30.32 6.47
CA ASP A 270 14.43 -30.56 7.80
C ASP A 270 13.36 -29.48 8.08
N PRO A 271 12.06 -29.83 8.03
CA PRO A 271 10.98 -28.88 8.27
C PRO A 271 11.01 -28.22 9.65
N ASN A 272 11.52 -28.91 10.68
CA ASN A 272 11.59 -28.35 12.04
C ASN A 272 12.64 -27.25 12.10
N ARG A 273 13.78 -27.43 11.43
CA ARG A 273 14.82 -26.40 11.34
C ARG A 273 14.35 -25.20 10.55
N GLU A 274 13.60 -25.41 9.48
CA GLU A 274 12.99 -24.31 8.72
C GLU A 274 12.00 -23.52 9.59
N LEU A 275 11.14 -24.21 10.37
CA LEU A 275 10.19 -23.57 11.27
C LEU A 275 10.90 -22.69 12.32
N ILE A 276 11.94 -23.22 12.96
CA ILE A 276 12.74 -22.48 13.94
C ILE A 276 13.43 -21.28 13.27
N GLY A 277 14.01 -21.46 12.08
CA GLY A 277 14.65 -20.39 11.32
C GLY A 277 13.69 -19.25 10.97
N GLN A 278 12.50 -19.56 10.47
CA GLN A 278 11.44 -18.60 10.17
C GLN A 278 10.95 -17.87 11.43
N GLY A 279 10.78 -18.59 12.55
CA GLY A 279 10.41 -18.00 13.84
C GLY A 279 11.43 -16.99 14.34
N LEU A 280 12.71 -17.38 14.37
CA LEU A 280 13.81 -16.50 14.77
C LEU A 280 13.93 -15.28 13.85
N ALA A 281 13.81 -15.47 12.53
CA ALA A 281 13.88 -14.37 11.57
C ALA A 281 12.75 -13.35 11.79
N ASN A 282 11.53 -13.81 12.10
CA ASN A 282 10.40 -12.93 12.41
C ASN A 282 10.54 -12.22 13.77
N ILE A 283 11.11 -12.88 14.79
CA ILE A 283 11.42 -12.24 16.09
C ILE A 283 12.44 -11.12 15.89
N CYS A 284 13.55 -11.40 15.18
CA CYS A 284 14.55 -10.37 14.85
C CYS A 284 13.94 -9.24 13.99
N GLY A 285 13.10 -9.60 13.02
CA GLY A 285 12.38 -8.65 12.18
C GLY A 285 11.46 -7.72 12.97
N ALA A 286 10.77 -8.24 14.00
CA ALA A 286 9.89 -7.43 14.85
C ALA A 286 10.65 -6.31 15.57
N VAL A 287 11.87 -6.59 16.06
CA VAL A 287 12.74 -5.58 16.69
C VAL A 287 13.20 -4.51 15.69
N ALA A 288 13.36 -4.89 14.42
CA ALA A 288 13.73 -4.00 13.32
C ALA A 288 12.52 -3.34 12.62
N LYS A 289 11.30 -3.46 13.15
CA LYS A 289 10.04 -2.92 12.59
C LYS A 289 9.66 -3.52 11.23
N SER A 290 10.00 -4.78 10.98
CA SER A 290 9.61 -5.52 9.78
C SER A 290 8.17 -6.05 9.88
N TYR A 291 7.52 -6.17 8.71
CA TYR A 291 6.34 -7.02 8.55
C TYR A 291 6.73 -8.51 8.66
N PRO A 292 5.76 -9.42 8.92
CA PRO A 292 6.01 -10.85 8.86
C PRO A 292 6.61 -11.26 7.52
N ILE A 293 7.65 -12.09 7.57
CA ILE A 293 8.39 -12.59 6.41
C ILE A 293 8.22 -14.11 6.26
N SER A 294 8.41 -14.59 5.04
CA SER A 294 8.41 -16.01 4.67
C SER A 294 9.42 -16.26 3.52
N GLY A 295 9.58 -17.53 3.13
CA GLY A 295 10.34 -17.96 1.96
C GLY A 295 9.76 -17.39 0.67
N SER A 296 10.63 -17.13 -0.31
CA SER A 296 10.25 -16.48 -1.58
C SER A 296 10.69 -17.33 -2.76
N PHE A 297 9.73 -17.92 -3.47
CA PHE A 297 10.02 -18.77 -4.64
C PHE A 297 10.89 -18.05 -5.67
N SER A 298 10.51 -16.81 -6.02
CA SER A 298 11.22 -16.02 -7.04
C SER A 298 12.66 -15.70 -6.62
N ARG A 299 12.90 -15.28 -5.37
CA ARG A 299 14.25 -14.95 -4.89
C ARG A 299 15.13 -16.20 -4.76
N SER A 300 14.60 -17.29 -4.21
CA SER A 300 15.34 -18.55 -4.09
C SER A 300 15.70 -19.14 -5.45
N ALA A 301 14.78 -19.10 -6.41
CA ALA A 301 15.03 -19.59 -7.76
C ALA A 301 16.12 -18.78 -8.48
N VAL A 302 16.12 -17.45 -8.35
CA VAL A 302 17.17 -16.59 -8.93
C VAL A 302 18.51 -16.83 -8.24
N ASN A 303 18.53 -16.98 -6.92
CA ASN A 303 19.73 -17.27 -6.15
C ASN A 303 20.38 -18.60 -6.58
N LEU A 304 19.59 -19.68 -6.76
CA LEU A 304 20.10 -20.95 -7.29
C LEU A 304 20.55 -20.85 -8.74
N GLN A 305 19.80 -20.14 -9.60
CA GLN A 305 20.21 -19.93 -11.01
C GLN A 305 21.50 -19.13 -11.14
N ALA A 306 21.77 -18.24 -10.18
CA ALA A 306 23.05 -17.51 -10.08
C ALA A 306 24.21 -18.38 -9.57
N GLY A 307 23.98 -19.67 -9.28
CA GLY A 307 25.00 -20.60 -8.82
C GLY A 307 25.26 -20.58 -7.31
N ALA A 308 24.32 -20.08 -6.50
CA ALA A 308 24.49 -20.10 -5.04
C ALA A 308 24.54 -21.55 -4.52
N VAL A 309 25.63 -21.87 -3.81
CA VAL A 309 25.88 -23.21 -3.23
C VAL A 309 25.69 -23.27 -1.72
N SER A 310 25.63 -22.12 -1.03
CA SER A 310 25.47 -22.03 0.42
C SER A 310 24.57 -20.88 0.84
N GLY A 311 24.09 -20.92 2.08
CA GLY A 311 23.26 -19.84 2.66
C GLY A 311 23.99 -18.49 2.81
N LEU A 312 25.31 -18.46 2.60
CA LEU A 312 26.09 -17.22 2.65
C LEU A 312 25.66 -16.23 1.56
N SER A 313 25.09 -16.69 0.45
CA SER A 313 24.56 -15.79 -0.59
C SER A 313 23.42 -14.90 -0.07
N SER A 314 22.61 -15.40 0.88
CA SER A 314 21.58 -14.61 1.55
C SER A 314 22.17 -13.50 2.44
N VAL A 315 23.37 -13.73 3.01
CA VAL A 315 24.10 -12.72 3.80
C VAL A 315 24.65 -11.62 2.89
N PHE A 316 25.22 -11.98 1.73
CA PHE A 316 25.69 -10.98 0.76
C PHE A 316 24.53 -10.14 0.19
N THR A 317 23.39 -10.77 -0.09
CA THR A 317 22.22 -10.03 -0.57
C THR A 317 21.64 -9.12 0.51
N SER A 318 21.58 -9.54 1.78
CA SER A 318 21.14 -8.66 2.87
C SER A 318 22.10 -7.48 3.12
N LEU A 319 23.42 -7.71 3.05
CA LEU A 319 24.42 -6.65 3.13
C LEU A 319 24.27 -5.65 1.97
N THR A 320 24.01 -6.14 0.76
CA THR A 320 23.74 -5.29 -0.40
C THR A 320 22.51 -4.42 -0.17
N VAL A 321 21.44 -4.95 0.41
CA VAL A 321 20.25 -4.17 0.79
C VAL A 321 20.60 -3.08 1.81
N VAL A 322 21.43 -3.38 2.82
CA VAL A 322 21.91 -2.39 3.78
C VAL A 322 22.67 -1.25 3.08
N VAL A 323 23.57 -1.58 2.16
CA VAL A 323 24.31 -0.56 1.36
C VAL A 323 23.34 0.29 0.52
N VAL A 324 22.34 -0.32 -0.10
CA VAL A 324 21.31 0.38 -0.87
C VAL A 324 20.54 1.37 0.02
N LEU A 325 20.14 0.96 1.22
CA LEU A 325 19.42 1.82 2.17
C LEU A 325 20.26 3.00 2.67
N LEU A 326 21.57 2.80 2.87
CA LEU A 326 22.47 3.83 3.36
C LEU A 326 22.88 4.84 2.28
N VAL A 327 23.13 4.36 1.05
CA VAL A 327 23.77 5.16 0.00
C VAL A 327 22.83 5.48 -1.17
N PHE A 328 22.04 4.50 -1.63
CA PHE A 328 21.28 4.60 -2.88
C PHE A 328 19.84 5.07 -2.69
N THR A 329 19.34 5.18 -1.46
CA THR A 329 17.98 5.69 -1.14
C THR A 329 17.59 6.98 -1.87
N PRO A 330 18.46 8.01 -1.99
CA PRO A 330 18.12 9.24 -2.71
C PRO A 330 17.83 9.03 -4.20
N LEU A 331 18.41 8.01 -4.84
CA LEU A 331 18.19 7.73 -6.27
C LEU A 331 16.77 7.24 -6.55
N PHE A 332 16.05 6.73 -5.54
CA PHE A 332 14.68 6.30 -5.72
C PHE A 332 13.66 7.44 -5.68
N TYR A 333 14.08 8.67 -5.35
CA TYR A 333 13.15 9.81 -5.23
C TYR A 333 12.28 9.99 -6.48
N HIS A 334 12.90 10.02 -7.66
CA HIS A 334 12.22 10.23 -8.94
C HIS A 334 11.58 8.96 -9.52
N LEU A 335 11.62 7.82 -8.84
CA LEU A 335 11.04 6.59 -9.36
C LEU A 335 9.50 6.73 -9.45
N PRO A 336 8.88 6.58 -10.63
CA PRO A 336 7.43 6.67 -10.74
C PRO A 336 6.69 5.52 -10.04
N HIS A 337 5.56 5.82 -9.39
CA HIS A 337 4.70 4.79 -8.81
C HIS A 337 4.15 3.80 -9.84
N SER A 338 3.96 4.21 -11.10
CA SER A 338 3.50 3.32 -12.17
C SER A 338 4.52 2.24 -12.53
N VAL A 339 5.82 2.53 -12.39
CA VAL A 339 6.89 1.56 -12.60
C VAL A 339 6.86 0.50 -11.51
N LEU A 340 6.69 0.90 -10.24
CA LEU A 340 6.52 -0.05 -9.13
C LEU A 340 5.28 -0.94 -9.34
N ALA A 341 4.18 -0.36 -9.81
CA ALA A 341 2.97 -1.12 -10.15
C ALA A 341 3.24 -2.11 -11.29
N ALA A 342 3.97 -1.70 -12.35
CA ALA A 342 4.34 -2.56 -13.47
C ALA A 342 5.22 -3.74 -13.02
N ILE A 343 6.19 -3.52 -12.14
CA ILE A 343 7.05 -4.58 -11.57
C ILE A 343 6.20 -5.63 -10.84
N ILE A 344 5.28 -5.19 -9.98
CA ILE A 344 4.39 -6.10 -9.23
C ILE A 344 3.49 -6.88 -10.20
N MET A 345 2.89 -6.19 -11.17
CA MET A 345 2.01 -6.83 -12.15
C MET A 345 2.76 -7.85 -13.02
N MET A 346 3.99 -7.56 -13.44
CA MET A 346 4.82 -8.54 -14.17
C MET A 346 5.11 -9.78 -13.33
N ALA A 347 5.40 -9.62 -12.03
CA ALA A 347 5.61 -10.74 -11.13
C ALA A 347 4.35 -11.61 -10.99
N VAL A 348 3.18 -10.97 -10.84
CA VAL A 348 1.88 -11.66 -10.71
C VAL A 348 1.55 -12.44 -11.99
N VAL A 349 1.74 -11.86 -13.17
CA VAL A 349 1.49 -12.54 -14.45
C VAL A 349 2.30 -13.84 -14.56
N GLY A 350 3.54 -13.86 -14.04
CA GLY A 350 4.37 -15.06 -14.01
C GLY A 350 3.90 -16.16 -13.05
N LEU A 351 3.02 -15.85 -12.10
CA LEU A 351 2.47 -16.81 -11.14
C LEU A 351 1.16 -17.46 -11.63
N ILE A 352 0.52 -16.90 -12.67
CA ILE A 352 -0.75 -17.44 -13.18
C ILE A 352 -0.48 -18.69 -14.02
N ASN A 353 -0.83 -19.86 -13.47
CA ASN A 353 -0.67 -21.15 -14.16
C ASN A 353 -1.98 -21.60 -14.84
N VAL A 354 -2.35 -20.93 -15.94
CA VAL A 354 -3.56 -21.27 -16.71
C VAL A 354 -3.50 -22.69 -17.24
N LYS A 355 -2.32 -23.12 -17.74
CA LYS A 355 -2.14 -24.47 -18.29
C LYS A 355 -2.36 -25.54 -17.23
N GLY A 356 -1.80 -25.37 -16.03
CA GLY A 356 -1.99 -26.30 -14.91
C GLY A 356 -3.45 -26.41 -14.50
N PHE A 357 -4.17 -25.29 -14.47
CA PHE A 357 -5.61 -25.30 -14.19
C PHE A 357 -6.40 -26.09 -15.25
N ILE A 358 -6.12 -25.87 -16.54
CA ILE A 358 -6.78 -26.61 -17.63
C ILE A 358 -6.47 -28.11 -17.54
N HIS A 359 -5.22 -28.48 -17.27
CA HIS A 359 -4.83 -29.89 -17.12
C HIS A 359 -5.52 -30.54 -15.91
N ALA A 360 -5.64 -29.84 -14.77
CA ALA A 360 -6.35 -30.35 -13.61
C ALA A 360 -7.84 -30.60 -13.94
N TRP A 361 -8.48 -29.66 -14.62
CA TRP A 361 -9.88 -29.79 -15.04
C TRP A 361 -10.10 -30.95 -16.03
N GLN A 362 -9.19 -31.13 -16.99
CA GLN A 362 -9.25 -32.22 -17.97
C GLN A 362 -8.90 -33.58 -17.35
N ALA A 363 -8.01 -33.61 -16.36
CA ALA A 363 -7.65 -34.84 -15.67
C ALA A 363 -8.79 -35.32 -14.77
N GLN A 364 -9.28 -34.46 -13.86
CA GLN A 364 -10.36 -34.77 -12.92
C GLN A 364 -11.19 -33.51 -12.65
N TRP A 365 -12.49 -33.56 -12.96
CA TRP A 365 -13.38 -32.40 -12.85
C TRP A 365 -13.48 -31.85 -11.41
N TYR A 366 -13.35 -32.70 -10.39
CA TYR A 366 -13.41 -32.27 -8.98
C TYR A 366 -12.17 -31.47 -8.56
N ASP A 367 -10.97 -31.79 -9.08
CA ASP A 367 -9.76 -31.00 -8.83
C ASP A 367 -9.86 -29.61 -9.47
N GLY A 368 -10.49 -29.55 -10.64
CA GLY A 368 -10.87 -28.29 -11.28
C GLY A 368 -11.89 -27.48 -10.47
N ALA A 369 -12.91 -28.13 -9.92
CA ALA A 369 -13.92 -27.49 -9.07
C ALA A 369 -13.33 -26.96 -7.76
N ILE A 370 -12.48 -27.74 -7.10
CA ILE A 370 -11.76 -27.34 -5.88
C ILE A 370 -10.84 -26.15 -6.17
N SER A 371 -10.10 -26.20 -7.27
CA SER A 371 -9.22 -25.09 -7.69
C SER A 371 -10.01 -23.80 -7.95
N SER A 372 -11.18 -23.92 -8.59
CA SER A 372 -12.09 -22.79 -8.84
C SER A 372 -12.63 -22.23 -7.53
N LEU A 373 -13.11 -23.09 -6.64
CA LEU A 373 -13.62 -22.68 -5.33
C LEU A 373 -12.52 -21.95 -4.53
N HIS A 374 -11.30 -22.47 -4.52
CA HIS A 374 -10.16 -21.84 -3.85
C HIS A 374 -9.77 -20.49 -4.46
N LEU A 375 -9.99 -20.28 -5.76
CA LEU A 375 -9.75 -18.99 -6.43
C LEU A 375 -10.85 -17.96 -6.08
N PHE A 376 -12.11 -18.36 -6.05
CA PHE A 376 -13.25 -17.45 -5.90
C PHE A 376 -13.65 -17.16 -4.45
N VAL A 377 -13.49 -18.10 -3.52
CA VAL A 377 -13.89 -17.93 -2.11
C VAL A 377 -13.14 -16.77 -1.42
N PRO A 378 -11.80 -16.64 -1.53
CA PRO A 378 -11.09 -15.49 -0.95
C PRO A 378 -11.55 -14.15 -1.54
N TRP A 379 -11.99 -14.15 -2.79
CA TRP A 379 -12.46 -12.94 -3.49
C TRP A 379 -13.78 -12.40 -2.92
N ARG A 380 -14.60 -13.26 -2.31
CA ARG A 380 -15.88 -12.91 -1.67
C ARG A 380 -15.75 -12.49 -0.20
N SER A 381 -14.72 -12.96 0.51
CA SER A 381 -14.61 -12.89 1.98
C SER A 381 -14.13 -11.55 2.57
N HIS A 382 -13.89 -10.50 1.78
CA HIS A 382 -13.25 -9.27 2.29
C HIS A 382 -14.09 -8.47 3.32
N HIS A 383 -15.37 -8.79 3.51
CA HIS A 383 -16.23 -8.10 4.47
C HIS A 383 -16.21 -8.67 5.90
N THR A 384 -15.94 -9.96 6.10
CA THR A 384 -16.07 -10.57 7.44
C THR A 384 -14.85 -10.36 8.33
N LEU A 385 -13.66 -10.12 7.77
CA LEU A 385 -12.42 -10.01 8.55
C LEU A 385 -11.95 -8.57 8.81
N ILE A 386 -12.40 -7.59 8.01
CA ILE A 386 -11.96 -6.19 8.12
C ILE A 386 -13.01 -5.33 8.86
N GLY A 387 -14.26 -5.78 8.98
CA GLY A 387 -15.30 -5.09 9.77
C GLY A 387 -15.12 -5.14 11.29
N ALA A 388 -14.10 -5.84 11.79
CA ALA A 388 -13.84 -6.03 13.23
C ALA A 388 -12.57 -5.29 13.74
N SER A 389 -11.95 -4.42 12.94
CA SER A 389 -10.75 -3.67 13.33
C SER A 389 -11.07 -2.30 13.92
#